data_AF-A0AAV3ULE9-F1
#
_entry.id   AF-A0AAV3ULE9-F1
#
_cell.length_a   1.000
_cell.length_b   1.000
_cell.length_c   1.000
_cell.angle_alpha   90.00
_cell.angle_beta   90.00
_cell.angle_gamma   90.00
#
_symmetry.space_group_name_H-M   'P 1'
#
loop_
_entity.id
_entity.type
_entity.pdbx_description
1 polymer ?
#
loop_
_entity_poly.entity_id
_entity_poly.type
_entity_poly.pdbx_seq_one_letter_code
_entity_poly.pdbx_strand_id
1 'polypeptide(L)' 'MEFDTTKTVLVFLVLFGIIAVGTFMSPMITSTVMMVLGGLAVFGMLTLFLGVKHGEYRAMR' A
#
# COMPACT_ATOMS: atom_id res chain seq x y z
N MET A 1 -18.24 -13.70 -2.72
CA MET A 1 -16.86 -14.02 -2.27
C MET A 1 -16.74 -13.51 -0.86
N GLU A 2 -16.13 -14.26 0.05
CA GLU A 2 -15.89 -13.78 1.42
C GLU A 2 -14.74 -12.78 1.41
N PHE A 3 -14.96 -11.59 1.98
CA PHE A 3 -13.92 -10.59 2.12
C PHE A 3 -13.12 -10.84 3.41
N ASP A 4 -11.80 -10.93 3.28
CA ASP A 4 -10.87 -11.13 4.39
C ASP A 4 -9.95 -9.92 4.51
N THR A 5 -10.25 -9.07 5.49
CA THR A 5 -9.48 -7.84 5.77
C THR A 5 -8.04 -8.16 6.12
N THR A 6 -7.81 -9.20 6.93
CA THR A 6 -6.48 -9.57 7.40
C THR A 6 -5.60 -10.02 6.23
N LYS A 7 -6.11 -10.88 5.36
CA LYS A 7 -5.39 -11.28 4.12
C LYS A 7 -5.12 -10.08 3.22
N THR A 8 -6.12 -9.21 3.03
CA THR A 8 -5.98 -8.00 2.19
C THR A 8 -4.85 -7.11 2.69
N VAL A 9 -4.83 -6.81 3.99
CA VAL A 9 -3.80 -5.97 4.62
C VAL A 9 -2.43 -6.63 4.53
N LEU A 10 -2.31 -7.93 4.84
CA LEU A 10 -1.02 -8.63 4.79
C LEU A 10 -0.42 -8.65 3.38
N VAL A 11 -1.22 -9.02 2.38
CA VAL A 11 -0.76 -9.04 0.98
C VAL A 11 -0.36 -7.64 0.53
N PHE A 12 -1.16 -6.63 0.88
CA PHE A 12 -0.82 -5.24 0.56
C PHE A 12 0.50 -4.80 1.20
N LEU A 13 0.72 -5.10 2.49
CA LEU A 13 1.96 -4.73 3.18
C LEU A 13 3.19 -5.40 2.58
N VAL A 14 3.08 -6.65 2.11
CA VAL A 14 4.17 -7.33 1.38
C VAL A 14 4.50 -6.59 0.09
N LEU A 15 3.50 -6.29 -0.75
CA LEU A 15 3.71 -5.57 -2.01
C LEU A 15 4.23 -4.15 -1.78
N PHE A 16 3.68 -3.46 -0.78
CA PHE A 16 4.13 -2.14 -0.36
C PHE A 16 5.60 -2.17 0.08
N GLY A 17 6.00 -3.16 0.88
CA GLY A 17 7.38 -3.35 1.32
C GLY A 17 8.35 -3.54 0.16
N ILE A 18 7.97 -4.35 -0.84
CA ILE A 18 8.80 -4.58 -2.04
C ILE A 18 9.04 -3.25 -2.78
N ILE A 19 7.98 -2.46 -3.00
CA ILE A 19 8.08 -1.17 -3.71
C ILE A 19 8.88 -0.15 -2.88
N ALA A 20 8.66 -0.10 -1.57
CA ALA A 20 9.37 0.81 -0.67
C ALA A 20 10.87 0.50 -0.65
N VAL A 21 11.26 -0.77 -0.55
CA VAL A 21 12.66 -1.21 -0.61
C VAL A 21 13.27 -0.89 -1.97
N GLY A 22 12.56 -1.16 -3.07
CA GLY A 22 13.01 -0.80 -4.41
C GLY A 22 13.24 0.71 -4.57
N THR A 23 12.35 1.53 -4.01
CA THR A 23 12.47 2.99 -4.00
C THR A 23 13.68 3.44 -3.17
N PHE A 24 13.89 2.83 -2.01
CA PHE A 24 15.03 3.12 -1.13
C PHE A 24 16.38 2.82 -1.79
N MET A 25 16.47 1.75 -2.59
CA MET A 25 17.69 1.36 -3.31
C MET A 25 17.88 2.06 -4.67
N SER A 26 16.96 2.94 -5.06
CA SER A 26 17.04 3.63 -6.35
C SER A 26 18.23 4.62 -6.40
N PRO A 27 18.80 4.90 -7.58
CA PRO A 27 19.96 5.82 -7.72
C PRO A 27 19.57 7.31 -7.64
N MET A 28 18.50 7.65 -6.91
CA MET A 28 18.06 9.02 -6.71
C MET A 28 18.80 9.66 -5.53
N ILE A 29 18.84 11.01 -5.49
CA ILE A 29 19.34 11.72 -4.31
C ILE A 29 18.45 11.45 -3.09
N THR A 30 19.05 11.41 -1.89
CA THR A 30 18.38 11.05 -0.64
C THR A 30 17.12 11.87 -0.36
N SER A 31 17.15 13.18 -0.65
CA SER A 31 15.98 14.05 -0.46
C SER A 31 14.79 13.61 -1.31
N THR A 32 15.02 13.22 -2.55
CA THR A 32 13.99 12.69 -3.45
C THR A 32 13.47 11.34 -2.97
N VAL A 33 14.37 10.43 -2.54
CA VAL A 33 13.96 9.13 -1.98
C VAL A 33 13.02 9.31 -0.79
N MET A 34 13.38 10.17 0.17
CA MET A 34 12.57 10.40 1.37
C MET A 34 11.23 11.06 1.05
N MET A 35 11.20 11.99 0.08
CA MET A 35 9.95 12.59 -0.39
C MET A 35 9.02 11.55 -1.02
N VAL A 36 9.56 10.69 -1.90
CA VAL A 36 8.78 9.65 -2.59
C VAL A 36 8.30 8.60 -1.60
N LEU A 37 9.14 8.15 -0.66
CA LEU A 37 8.74 7.19 0.38
C LEU A 37 7.64 7.77 1.28
N GLY A 38 7.72 9.06 1.63
CA GLY A 38 6.67 9.74 2.39
C GLY A 38 5.34 9.78 1.62
N GLY A 39 5.37 10.19 0.35
CA GLY A 39 4.20 10.20 -0.52
C GLY A 39 3.61 8.80 -0.74
N LEU A 40 4.47 7.80 -0.95
CA LEU A 40 4.11 6.40 -1.09
C LEU A 40 3.40 5.89 0.16
N ALA A 41 3.90 6.21 1.36
CA ALA A 41 3.27 5.80 2.61
C ALA A 41 1.86 6.39 2.78
N VAL A 42 1.69 7.69 2.55
CA VAL A 42 0.39 8.36 2.66
C VAL A 42 -0.60 7.79 1.63
N PHE A 43 -0.18 7.71 0.37
CA PHE A 43 -1.02 7.20 -0.71
C PHE A 43 -1.36 5.72 -0.52
N GLY A 44 -0.39 4.92 -0.08
CA GLY A 44 -0.58 3.50 0.24
C GLY A 44 -1.60 3.30 1.35
N MET A 45 -1.55 4.11 2.41
CA MET A 45 -2.53 4.04 3.50
C MET A 45 -3.94 4.39 3.03
N LEU A 46 -4.08 5.46 2.24
CA LEU A 46 -5.37 5.89 1.70
C LEU A 46 -6.00 4.83 0.76
N THR A 47 -5.19 4.27 -0.14
CA THR A 47 -5.67 3.27 -1.10
C THR A 47 -5.97 1.94 -0.44
N LEU A 48 -5.20 1.51 0.57
CA LEU A 48 -5.53 0.34 1.37
C LEU A 48 -6.86 0.52 2.09
N PHE A 49 -7.06 1.66 2.75
CA PHE A 49 -8.33 1.95 3.43
C PHE A 49 -9.53 1.92 2.47
N LEU A 50 -9.42 2.61 1.33
CA LEU A 50 -10.48 2.64 0.34
C LEU A 50 -10.74 1.27 -0.28
N GLY A 51 -9.67 0.51 -0.56
CA GLY A 51 -9.75 -0.85 -1.10
C GLY A 51 -10.46 -1.81 -0.15
N VAL A 52 -10.17 -1.73 1.15
CA VAL A 52 -10.87 -2.51 2.18
C VAL A 52 -12.36 -2.19 2.18
N LYS A 53 -12.74 -0.90 2.19
CA LYS A 53 -14.16 -0.49 2.13
C LYS A 53 -14.86 -0.92 0.85
N HIS A 54 -14.16 -0.89 -0.28
CA HIS A 54 -14.69 -1.41 -1.53
C HIS A 54 -14.91 -2.93 -1.47
N GLY A 55 -13.96 -3.67 -0.91
CA GLY A 55 -14.06 -5.12 -0.73
C GLY A 55 -15.23 -5.53 0.16
N GLU A 56 -15.38 -4.87 1.31
CA GLU A 56 -16.52 -5.05 2.23
C GLU A 56 -17.85 -4.82 1.50
N TYR A 57 -17.99 -3.70 0.78
CA TYR A 57 -19.21 -3.38 0.03
C TYR A 57 -19.54 -4.45 -1.03
N ARG A 58 -18.54 -4.95 -1.75
CA ARG A 58 -18.70 -5.96 -2.81
C ARG A 58 -18.98 -7.36 -2.27
N ALA A 59 -18.58 -7.67 -1.04
CA ALA A 59 -18.92 -8.95 -0.41
C ALA A 59 -20.36 -8.98 0.12
N MET A 60 -20.93 -7.81 0.45
CA MET A 60 -22.30 -7.68 0.93
C MET A 60 -23.37 -7.62 -0.19
N ARG A 61 -22.97 -7.32 -1.43
CA ARG A 61 -23.86 -7.21 -2.60
C ARG A 61 -23.64 -8.35 -3.59
#